data_AF-A0AA46AGN4-F1
#
_entry.id   AF-A0AA46AGN4-F1
#
_cell.length_a   1.000
_cell.length_b   1.000
_cell.length_c   1.000
_cell.angle_alpha   90.00
_cell.angle_beta   90.00
_cell.angle_gamma   90.00
#
_symmetry.space_group_name_H-M   'P 1'
#
loop_
_entity.id
_entity.type
_entity.pdbx_description
1 polymer ?
#
loop_
_entity_poly.entity_id
_entity_poly.type
_entity_poly.pdbx_seq_one_letter_code
_entity_poly.pdbx_strand_id
1 'polypeptide(L)' 'MAKHKSYTKEKKPNNPPKPRYTNQANLFHRDVIAPLERRYRQCLQAREYESARALLRELETARREHRILIHRNERVKIN' A
#
# COMPACT_ATOMS: atom_id res chain seq x y z
N MET A 1 49.64 34.46 -3.95
CA MET A 1 48.52 33.74 -3.32
C MET A 1 47.52 33.30 -4.38
N ALA A 2 47.59 32.06 -4.85
CA ALA A 2 46.64 31.53 -5.83
C ALA A 2 45.47 30.85 -5.10
N LYS A 3 44.27 31.46 -5.19
CA LYS A 3 43.05 30.88 -4.63
C LYS A 3 42.61 29.72 -5.52
N HIS A 4 42.85 28.48 -5.10
CA HIS A 4 42.25 27.31 -5.73
C HIS A 4 40.74 27.32 -5.49
N LYS A 5 39.96 27.53 -6.56
CA LYS A 5 38.50 27.32 -6.56
C LYS A 5 38.26 25.82 -6.37
N SER A 6 37.74 25.41 -5.21
CA SER A 6 37.31 24.02 -5.00
C SER A 6 36.08 23.76 -5.88
N TYR A 7 36.29 23.03 -6.97
CA TYR A 7 35.22 22.59 -7.84
C TYR A 7 34.53 21.36 -7.23
N THR A 8 33.52 21.59 -6.39
CA THR A 8 32.59 20.55 -5.95
C THR A 8 31.60 20.27 -7.07
N LYS A 9 31.99 19.45 -8.05
CA LYS A 9 31.02 18.85 -8.97
C LYS A 9 30.25 17.79 -8.20
N GLU A 10 29.01 18.06 -7.84
CA GLU A 10 28.12 17.04 -7.31
C GLU A 10 27.99 15.92 -8.36
N LYS A 11 28.62 14.77 -8.07
CA LYS A 11 28.47 13.57 -8.89
C LYS A 11 27.06 13.06 -8.66
N LYS A 12 26.16 13.30 -9.62
CA LYS A 12 24.85 12.63 -9.63
C LYS A 12 25.10 11.12 -9.65
N PRO A 13 24.46 10.33 -8.77
CA PRO A 13 24.56 8.89 -8.85
C PRO A 13 24.01 8.44 -10.22
N ASN A 14 24.85 7.80 -11.02
CA ASN A 14 24.48 7.30 -12.36
C ASN A 14 23.67 5.99 -12.30
N ASN A 15 23.51 5.41 -11.11
CA ASN A 15 22.87 4.11 -10.98
C ASN A 15 21.36 4.27 -10.76
N PRO A 16 20.52 3.50 -11.48
CA PRO A 16 19.08 3.49 -11.23
C PRO A 16 18.81 3.02 -9.79
N PRO A 17 17.74 3.53 -9.15
CA PRO A 17 17.38 3.11 -7.79
C PRO A 17 17.10 1.61 -7.76
N LYS A 18 17.54 0.95 -6.68
CA LYS A 18 17.28 -0.48 -6.47
C LYS A 18 15.77 -0.74 -6.40
N PRO A 19 15.27 -1.82 -7.03
CA PRO A 19 13.85 -2.15 -6.97
C PRO A 19 13.43 -2.44 -5.53
N ARG A 20 12.30 -1.87 -5.11
CA ARG A 20 11.69 -2.12 -3.80
C ARG A 20 10.64 -3.22 -3.95
N TYR A 21 10.48 -4.03 -2.90
CA TYR A 21 9.50 -5.11 -2.89
C TYR A 21 8.66 -5.02 -1.63
N THR A 22 7.40 -5.42 -1.72
CA THR A 22 6.48 -5.58 -0.60
C THR A 22 5.80 -6.94 -0.67
N ASN A 23 5.12 -7.32 0.40
CA ASN A 23 4.25 -8.49 0.39
C ASN A 23 2.96 -8.16 -0.38
N GLN A 24 2.49 -9.07 -1.23
CA GLN A 24 1.23 -8.95 -1.95
C GLN A 24 0.05 -8.70 -1.02
N ALA A 25 0.06 -9.32 0.17
CA ALA A 25 -0.94 -9.09 1.20
C ALA A 25 -1.04 -7.61 1.60
N ASN A 26 0.10 -6.91 1.72
CA ASN A 26 0.11 -5.50 2.10
C ASN A 26 -0.51 -4.61 1.02
N LEU A 27 -0.28 -4.93 -0.26
CA LEU A 27 -0.91 -4.22 -1.38
C LEU A 27 -2.42 -4.49 -1.38
N PHE A 28 -2.82 -5.75 -1.25
CA PHE A 28 -4.22 -6.14 -1.19
C PHE A 28 -4.97 -5.43 -0.04
N HIS A 29 -4.37 -5.36 1.14
CA HIS A 29 -4.97 -4.65 2.27
C HIS A 29 -5.16 -3.15 1.97
N ARG A 30 -4.14 -2.51 1.39
CA ARG A 30 -4.18 -1.08 1.05
C ARG A 30 -5.24 -0.78 -0.01
N ASP A 31 -5.33 -1.62 -1.04
CA ASP A 31 -6.11 -1.34 -2.24
C ASP A 31 -7.57 -1.84 -2.12
N VAL A 32 -7.82 -2.90 -1.33
CA VAL A 32 -9.15 -3.52 -1.19
C VAL A 32 -9.74 -3.31 0.20
N ILE A 33 -9.05 -3.78 1.26
CA ILE A 33 -9.62 -3.79 2.62
C ILE A 33 -9.80 -2.37 3.16
N ALA A 34 -8.77 -1.52 3.07
CA ALA A 34 -8.82 -0.18 3.66
C ALA A 34 -9.93 0.71 3.07
N PRO A 35 -10.16 0.74 1.75
CA PRO A 35 -11.31 1.45 1.17
C PRO A 35 -12.66 0.88 1.61
N LEU A 36 -12.80 -0.44 1.70
CA LEU A 36 -14.03 -1.10 2.15
C LEU A 36 -14.33 -0.76 3.62
N GLU A 37 -13.34 -0.82 4.50
CA GLU A 37 -13.50 -0.44 5.91
C GLU A 37 -13.91 1.03 6.05
N ARG A 38 -13.31 1.91 5.24
CA ARG A 38 -13.67 3.33 5.23
C ARG A 38 -15.13 3.52 4.82
N ARG A 39 -15.58 2.88 3.73
CA ARG A 39 -16.97 2.95 3.26
C ARG A 39 -17.95 2.38 4.29
N TYR A 40 -17.61 1.24 4.87
CA TYR A 40 -18.42 0.62 5.92
C TYR A 40 -18.63 1.57 7.10
N ARG A 41 -17.56 2.22 7.59
CA ARG A 41 -17.65 3.21 8.67
C ARG A 41 -18.51 4.42 8.26
N GLN A 42 -18.42 4.87 7.01
CA GLN A 42 -19.24 5.97 6.50
C GLN A 42 -20.74 5.59 6.47
N CYS A 43 -21.09 4.39 5.99
CA CYS A 43 -22.48 3.92 6.01
C CYS A 43 -23.03 3.81 7.44
N LEU A 44 -22.22 3.34 8.40
CA LEU A 44 -22.63 3.31 9.81
C LEU A 44 -22.88 4.71 10.37
N GLN A 45 -22.05 5.69 10.02
CA GLN A 45 -22.25 7.10 10.42
C GLN A 45 -23.52 7.69 9.81
N ALA A 46 -23.81 7.36 8.55
CA ALA A 46 -25.03 7.75 7.85
C ALA A 46 -26.28 6.96 8.27
N ARG A 47 -26.13 5.96 9.15
CA ARG A 47 -27.20 5.02 9.59
C ARG A 47 -27.81 4.20 8.44
N GLU A 48 -27.05 4.02 7.36
CA GLU A 48 -27.43 3.17 6.23
C GLU A 48 -27.07 1.71 6.52
N TYR A 49 -27.87 1.06 7.35
CA TYR A 49 -27.53 -0.27 7.88
C TYR A 49 -27.56 -1.38 6.82
N GLU A 50 -28.46 -1.30 5.83
CA GLU A 50 -28.52 -2.28 4.74
C GLU A 50 -27.24 -2.26 3.89
N SER A 51 -26.81 -1.06 3.46
CA SER A 51 -25.54 -0.86 2.74
C SER A 51 -24.35 -1.30 3.59
N ALA A 52 -24.33 -0.97 4.89
CA ALA A 52 -23.28 -1.40 5.80
C ALA A 52 -23.22 -2.93 5.94
N ARG A 53 -24.36 -3.61 5.95
CA ARG A 53 -24.43 -5.08 6.05
C ARG A 53 -23.87 -5.77 4.81
N ALA A 54 -24.15 -5.23 3.63
CA ALA A 54 -23.55 -5.71 2.38
C ALA A 54 -22.02 -5.56 2.39
N LEU A 55 -21.53 -4.36 2.75
CA LEU A 55 -20.10 -4.07 2.86
C LEU A 55 -19.40 -4.94 3.92
N LEU A 56 -20.07 -5.29 5.01
CA LEU A 56 -19.51 -6.18 6.02
C LEU A 56 -19.25 -7.59 5.46
N ARG A 57 -20.18 -8.12 4.65
CA ARG A 57 -19.99 -9.43 4.00
C ARG A 57 -18.81 -9.41 3.03
N GLU A 58 -18.66 -8.33 2.26
CA GLU A 58 -17.50 -8.13 1.38
C GLU A 58 -16.18 -7.99 2.18
N LEU A 59 -16.21 -7.32 3.32
CA LEU A 59 -15.05 -7.24 4.22
C LEU A 59 -14.65 -8.60 4.77
N GLU A 60 -15.61 -9.45 5.12
CA GLU A 60 -15.33 -10.80 5.61
C GLU A 60 -14.67 -11.67 4.54
N THR A 61 -15.15 -11.62 3.28
CA THR A 61 -14.54 -12.35 2.17
C THR A 61 -13.14 -11.83 1.87
N ALA A 62 -12.97 -10.50 1.76
CA ALA A 62 -11.67 -9.87 1.54
C ALA A 62 -10.67 -10.19 2.66
N ARG A 63 -11.11 -10.24 3.93
CA ARG A 63 -10.26 -10.62 5.05
C ARG A 63 -9.81 -12.08 4.99
N ARG A 64 -10.67 -13.00 4.52
CA ARG A 64 -10.29 -14.41 4.30
C ARG A 64 -9.23 -14.52 3.21
N GLU A 65 -9.44 -13.84 2.09
CA GLU A 65 -8.46 -13.80 0.99
C GLU A 65 -7.13 -13.20 1.44
N HIS A 66 -7.16 -12.10 2.18
CA HIS A 66 -5.96 -11.49 2.74
C HIS A 66 -5.17 -12.44 3.65
N ARG A 67 -5.84 -13.26 4.48
CA ARG A 67 -5.15 -14.30 5.27
C ARG A 67 -4.45 -15.31 4.38
N ILE A 68 -5.09 -15.76 3.30
CA ILE A 68 -4.48 -16.67 2.32
C ILE A 68 -3.22 -16.02 1.71
N LEU A 69 -3.30 -14.75 1.32
CA LEU A 69 -2.16 -14.00 0.77
C LEU A 69 -1.02 -13.84 1.79
N ILE A 70 -1.33 -13.60 3.07
CA ILE A 70 -0.32 -13.58 4.14
C ILE A 70 0.40 -14.93 4.21
N HIS A 71 -0.35 -16.04 4.20
CA HIS A 71 0.22 -17.38 4.28
C HIS A 71 1.07 -17.74 3.06
N ARG A 72 0.69 -17.28 1.86
CA ARG A 72 1.49 -17.45 0.64
C ARG A 72 2.80 -16.65 0.67
N ASN A 73 2.83 -15.53 1.40
CA ASN A 73 4.02 -14.68 1.59
C ASN A 73 4.71 -14.26 0.27
N GLU A 74 3.91 -14.01 -0.76
CA GLU A 74 4.40 -13.63 -2.08
C GLU A 74 4.94 -12.19 -2.08
N ARG A 75 6.13 -11.99 -2.65
CA ARG A 75 6.76 -10.67 -2.75
C ARG A 75 6.54 -10.08 -4.13
N VAL A 76 6.00 -8.86 -4.18
CA VAL A 76 5.73 -8.11 -5.39
C VAL A 76 6.58 -6.85 -5.43
N LYS A 77 7.12 -6.55 -6.62
CA LYS A 77 7.92 -5.36 -6.85
C LYS A 77 7.04 -4.12 -6.83
N ILE A 78 7.44 -3.11 -6.07
CA ILE A 78 6.82 -1.78 -6.09
C ILE A 78 7.70 -0.91 -6.98
N ASN A 79 7.06 -0.20 -7.92
CA ASN A 79 7.70 0.82 -8.74
C ASN A 79 7.79 2.15 -8.02
#